data_AF-A0A7X1PF51-F1
#
_entry.id   AF-A0A7X1PF51-F1
#
_cell.length_a   1.000
_cell.length_b   1.000
_cell.length_c   1.000
_cell.angle_alpha   90.00
_cell.angle_beta   90.00
_cell.angle_gamma   90.00
#
_symmetry.space_group_name_H-M   'P 1'
#
loop_
_entity.id
_entity.type
_entity.pdbx_description
1 polymer ?
#
loop_
_entity_poly.entity_id
_entity_poly.type
_entity_poly.pdbx_seq_one_letter_code
_entity_poly.pdbx_strand_id
1 'polypeptide(L)'
;MDRTCAGIAEGGARCRQAPMRGEEFCFWHHPDYKEEAAQARKVGGQRRRRERAIEGAYELEGLDSVAGIRRYLEIAMADALNLENSVQRVRAVIAGVMAATKLLEVGEHEDRIAAIEAALGPRVVKSERRR
;
A
#
# COMPACT_ATOMS: atom_id res chain seq x y z
N MET A 1 10.58 13.41 32.18
CA MET A 1 9.16 13.68 32.49
C MET A 1 8.50 14.00 31.17
N ASP A 2 7.69 13.08 30.64
CA ASP A 2 7.10 13.23 29.31
C ASP A 2 6.07 14.36 29.35
N ARG A 3 6.41 15.47 28.69
CA ARG A 3 5.52 16.62 28.59
C ARG A 3 4.39 16.28 27.64
N THR A 4 3.17 16.63 28.02
CA THR A 4 1.96 16.46 27.19
C THR A 4 1.35 17.81 26.88
N CYS A 5 0.72 17.88 25.71
CA CYS A 5 0.00 19.07 25.25
C CYS A 5 -1.07 19.51 26.26
N ALA A 6 -1.13 20.81 26.56
CA ALA A 6 -2.13 21.40 27.45
C ALA A 6 -3.56 21.46 26.85
N GLY A 7 -3.69 21.28 25.53
CA GLY A 7 -4.97 21.31 24.82
C GLY A 7 -5.95 20.18 25.18
N ILE A 8 -7.25 20.48 25.01
CA ILE A 8 -8.37 19.55 25.20
C ILE A 8 -8.83 19.05 23.83
N ALA A 9 -8.92 17.73 23.68
CA ALA A 9 -9.44 17.11 22.46
C ALA A 9 -10.96 17.32 22.34
N GLU A 10 -11.50 17.09 21.14
CA GLU A 10 -12.92 17.28 20.81
C GLU A 10 -13.88 16.46 21.71
N GLY A 11 -13.41 15.34 22.28
CA GLY A 11 -14.14 14.51 23.26
C GLY A 11 -13.95 14.92 24.72
N GLY A 12 -13.44 16.11 25.02
CA GLY A 12 -13.23 16.63 26.38
C GLY A 12 -12.02 16.04 27.14
N ALA A 13 -11.37 15.01 26.60
CA ALA A 13 -10.18 14.42 27.18
C ALA A 13 -8.93 15.30 26.95
N ARG A 14 -7.95 15.21 27.86
CA ARG A 14 -6.64 15.87 27.68
C ARG A 14 -5.89 15.27 26.49
N CYS A 15 -5.29 16.14 25.68
CA CYS A 15 -4.46 15.71 24.57
C CYS A 15 -3.21 14.94 25.07
N ARG A 16 -2.95 13.78 24.48
CA ARG A 16 -1.79 12.93 24.82
C ARG A 16 -0.57 13.14 23.91
N GLN A 17 -0.65 14.09 22.98
CA GLN A 17 0.46 14.39 22.07
C GLN A 17 1.57 15.15 22.80
N ALA A 18 2.82 14.96 22.34
CA ALA A 18 3.93 15.77 22.80
C ALA A 18 3.73 17.24 22.35
N PRO A 19 3.99 18.23 23.21
CA PRO A 19 3.95 19.63 22.82
C PRO A 19 5.15 19.96 21.92
N MET A 20 5.04 21.05 21.17
CA MET A 20 6.14 21.53 20.32
C MET A 20 7.31 22.01 21.18
N ARG A 21 8.50 22.11 20.57
CA ARG A 21 9.71 22.50 21.29
C ARG A 21 9.56 23.94 21.79
N GLY A 22 9.62 24.11 23.11
CA GLY A 22 9.47 25.41 23.76
C GLY A 22 8.03 25.79 24.09
N GLU A 23 7.05 25.01 23.61
CA GLU A 23 5.62 25.34 23.71
C GLU A 23 4.88 24.46 24.73
N GLU A 24 3.69 24.92 25.11
CA GLU A 24 2.76 24.15 25.95
C GLU A 24 1.76 23.32 25.14
N PHE A 25 1.62 23.62 23.84
CA PHE A 25 0.66 22.98 22.94
C PHE A 25 1.36 22.16 21.85
N CYS A 26 0.70 21.10 21.38
CA CYS A 26 1.10 20.41 20.16
C CYS A 26 0.62 21.19 18.92
N PHE A 27 1.14 20.84 17.75
CA PHE A 27 0.76 21.44 16.47
C PHE A 27 -0.75 21.55 16.25
N TRP A 28 -1.53 20.55 16.69
CA TRP A 28 -2.98 20.52 16.49
C TRP A 28 -3.80 21.46 17.38
N HIS A 29 -3.23 21.88 18.52
CA HIS A 29 -3.92 22.69 19.54
C HIS A 29 -3.27 24.07 19.74
N HIS A 30 -2.14 24.34 19.10
CA HIS A 30 -1.47 25.63 19.23
C HIS A 30 -2.30 26.74 18.57
N PRO A 31 -2.55 27.87 19.26
CA PRO A 31 -3.42 28.92 18.76
C PRO A 31 -2.92 29.56 17.46
N ASP A 32 -1.61 29.76 17.34
CA ASP A 32 -1.01 30.43 16.18
C ASP A 32 -0.91 29.54 14.93
N TYR A 33 -1.06 28.21 15.08
CA TYR A 33 -1.00 27.27 13.95
C TYR A 33 -2.37 26.71 13.57
N LYS A 34 -3.46 27.39 13.97
CA LYS A 34 -4.83 26.90 13.72
C LYS A 34 -5.13 26.73 12.24
N GLU A 35 -4.66 27.66 11.41
CA GLU A 35 -4.91 27.64 9.96
C GLU A 35 -4.13 26.53 9.27
N GLU A 36 -2.85 26.39 9.59
CA GLU A 36 -1.97 25.33 9.09
C GLU A 36 -2.45 23.95 9.54
N ALA A 37 -2.89 23.83 10.79
CA ALA A 37 -3.49 22.61 11.31
C ALA A 37 -4.82 22.29 10.60
N ALA A 38 -5.66 23.28 10.28
CA ALA A 38 -6.89 23.06 9.51
C ALA A 38 -6.57 22.59 8.08
N GLN A 39 -5.57 23.21 7.43
CA GLN A 39 -5.13 22.82 6.10
C GLN A 39 -4.53 21.40 6.09
N ALA A 40 -3.71 21.06 7.09
CA ALA A 40 -3.16 19.71 7.24
C ALA A 40 -4.26 18.65 7.46
N ARG A 41 -5.32 18.97 8.24
CA ARG A 41 -6.50 18.09 8.38
C ARG A 41 -7.21 17.88 7.05
N LYS A 42 -7.39 18.94 6.27
CA LYS A 42 -8.03 18.90 4.95
C LYS A 42 -7.26 18.03 3.96
N VAL A 43 -5.94 18.24 3.86
CA VAL A 43 -5.05 17.43 3.00
C VAL A 43 -5.05 15.96 3.45
N GLY A 44 -4.93 15.70 4.76
CA GLY A 44 -5.00 14.34 5.30
C GLY A 44 -6.36 13.67 5.05
N GLY A 45 -7.46 14.41 5.13
CA GLY A 45 -8.80 13.94 4.81
C GLY A 45 -8.96 13.59 3.32
N GLN A 46 -8.47 14.45 2.42
CA GLN A 46 -8.45 14.18 0.99
C GLN A 46 -7.61 12.95 0.64
N ARG A 47 -6.44 12.79 1.27
CA ARG A 47 -5.59 11.61 1.10
C ARG A 47 -6.30 10.33 1.55
N ARG A 48 -6.87 10.29 2.76
CA ARG A 48 -7.62 9.13 3.25
C ARG A 48 -8.85 8.82 2.41
N ARG A 49 -9.53 9.84 1.88
CA ARG A 49 -10.67 9.65 0.97
C ARG A 49 -10.22 9.04 -0.36
N ARG A 50 -9.10 9.51 -0.90
CA ARG A 50 -8.49 8.96 -2.10
C ARG A 50 -8.01 7.53 -1.89
N GLU A 51 -7.33 7.25 -0.78
CA GLU A 51 -6.87 5.90 -0.42
C GLU A 51 -8.07 4.94 -0.27
N ARG A 52 -9.13 5.31 0.45
CA ARG A 52 -10.35 4.49 0.52
C ARG A 52 -11.08 4.36 -0.81
N ALA A 53 -11.08 5.40 -1.64
CA ALA A 53 -11.67 5.31 -2.97
C ALA A 53 -10.86 4.38 -3.86
N ILE A 54 -9.53 4.34 -3.71
CA ILE A 54 -8.66 3.40 -4.40
C ILE A 54 -8.93 1.99 -3.87
N GLU A 55 -8.90 1.77 -2.55
CA GLU A 55 -9.18 0.46 -1.94
C GLU A 55 -10.58 -0.07 -2.31
N GLY A 56 -11.61 0.79 -2.33
CA GLY A 56 -12.99 0.41 -2.64
C GLY A 56 -13.31 0.31 -4.13
N ALA A 57 -12.64 1.07 -5.01
CA ALA A 57 -12.86 0.99 -6.47
C ALA A 57 -11.99 -0.10 -7.13
N TYR A 58 -10.88 -0.47 -6.50
CA TYR A 58 -9.92 -1.42 -7.06
C TYR A 58 -9.80 -2.74 -6.32
N GLU A 59 -10.56 -2.96 -5.23
CA GLU A 59 -10.52 -4.17 -4.39
C GLU A 59 -9.09 -4.71 -4.26
N LEU A 60 -8.16 -3.91 -3.71
CA LEU A 60 -6.73 -4.22 -3.69
C LEU A 60 -6.34 -5.47 -2.86
N GLU A 61 -7.31 -6.28 -2.43
CA GLU A 61 -7.09 -7.66 -2.00
C GLU A 61 -6.48 -8.48 -3.15
N GLY A 62 -5.47 -9.30 -2.84
CA GLY A 62 -4.87 -10.23 -3.81
C GLY A 62 -3.57 -9.76 -4.48
N LEU A 63 -3.04 -8.57 -4.17
CA LEU A 63 -1.69 -8.17 -4.63
C LEU A 63 -0.55 -8.97 -3.97
N ASP A 64 -0.86 -9.83 -3.00
CA ASP A 64 0.04 -10.76 -2.33
C ASP A 64 0.13 -12.13 -3.00
N SER A 65 -0.61 -12.36 -4.10
CA SER A 65 -0.59 -13.61 -4.85
C SER A 65 -0.51 -13.37 -6.36
N VAL A 66 0.09 -14.32 -7.09
CA VAL A 66 0.13 -14.27 -8.57
C VAL A 66 -1.28 -14.20 -9.17
N ALA A 67 -2.24 -14.93 -8.60
CA ALA A 67 -3.63 -14.97 -9.06
C ALA A 67 -4.34 -13.62 -8.88
N GLY A 68 -4.15 -12.94 -7.75
CA GLY A 68 -4.78 -11.63 -7.52
C GLY A 68 -4.10 -10.50 -8.31
N ILE A 69 -2.78 -10.52 -8.47
CA ILE A 69 -2.07 -9.58 -9.35
C ILE A 69 -2.53 -9.75 -10.81
N ARG A 70 -2.73 -11.00 -11.29
CA ARG A 70 -3.28 -11.26 -12.63
C ARG A 70 -4.65 -10.62 -12.81
N ARG A 71 -5.58 -10.83 -11.86
CA ARG A 71 -6.93 -10.25 -11.92
C ARG A 71 -6.88 -8.72 -12.02
N TYR A 72 -6.01 -8.09 -11.23
CA TYR A 72 -5.84 -6.64 -11.28
C TYR A 72 -5.31 -6.16 -12.65
N LEU A 73 -4.32 -6.88 -13.20
CA LEU A 73 -3.76 -6.59 -14.51
C LEU A 73 -4.81 -6.71 -15.63
N GLU A 74 -5.68 -7.71 -15.57
CA GLU A 74 -6.78 -7.90 -16.52
C GLU A 74 -7.76 -6.72 -16.50
N ILE A 75 -8.14 -6.25 -15.31
CA ILE A 75 -9.00 -5.06 -15.14
C ILE A 75 -8.30 -3.81 -15.71
N ALA A 76 -7.05 -3.57 -15.33
CA ALA A 76 -6.29 -2.41 -15.77
C ALA A 76 -6.11 -2.38 -17.31
N MET A 77 -5.91 -3.55 -17.93
CA MET A 77 -5.85 -3.64 -19.40
C MET A 77 -7.21 -3.41 -20.05
N ALA A 78 -8.30 -3.93 -19.49
CA ALA A 78 -9.65 -3.67 -19.99
C ALA A 78 -9.99 -2.16 -19.96
N ASP A 79 -9.66 -1.49 -18.85
CA ASP A 79 -9.81 -0.04 -18.71
C ASP A 79 -8.95 0.72 -19.73
N ALA A 80 -7.69 0.33 -19.90
CA ALA A 80 -6.80 0.95 -20.88
C ALA A 80 -7.33 0.81 -22.31
N LEU A 81 -7.89 -0.33 -22.68
CA LEU A 81 -8.47 -0.56 -24.00
C LEU A 81 -9.72 0.30 -24.27
N ASN A 82 -10.46 0.67 -23.23
CA ASN A 82 -11.61 1.57 -23.31
C ASN A 82 -11.22 3.06 -23.44
N LEU A 83 -9.95 3.42 -23.26
CA LEU A 83 -9.49 4.80 -23.48
C LEU A 83 -9.48 5.16 -24.97
N GLU A 84 -9.61 6.46 -25.25
CA GLU A 84 -9.41 7.01 -26.59
C GLU A 84 -8.03 6.64 -27.15
N ASN A 85 -7.99 6.45 -28.47
CA ASN A 85 -6.76 6.03 -29.12
C ASN A 85 -5.67 7.09 -28.98
N SER A 86 -4.58 6.70 -28.34
CA SER A 86 -3.49 7.60 -27.98
C SER A 86 -2.20 6.80 -27.81
N VAL A 87 -1.06 7.50 -27.88
CA VAL A 87 0.25 6.90 -27.59
C VAL A 87 0.31 6.39 -26.14
N GLN A 88 -0.38 7.07 -25.23
CA GLN A 88 -0.47 6.70 -23.82
C GLN A 88 -1.19 5.35 -23.66
N ARG A 89 -2.29 5.14 -24.39
CA ARG A 89 -2.99 3.85 -24.42
C ARG A 89 -2.09 2.73 -24.91
N VAL A 90 -1.39 2.93 -26.03
CA VAL A 90 -0.48 1.93 -26.59
C VAL A 90 0.63 1.57 -25.59
N ARG A 91 1.21 2.58 -24.92
CA ARG A 91 2.22 2.36 -23.88
C ARG A 91 1.68 1.59 -22.68
N ALA A 92 0.47 1.92 -22.22
CA ALA A 92 -0.18 1.23 -21.11
C ALA A 92 -0.43 -0.25 -21.44
N VAL A 93 -0.92 -0.54 -22.66
CA VAL A 93 -1.13 -1.92 -23.12
C VAL A 93 0.20 -2.67 -23.23
N ILE A 94 1.24 -2.08 -23.79
CA ILE A 94 2.58 -2.71 -23.86
C ILE A 94 3.10 -3.05 -22.46
N ALA A 95 3.03 -2.10 -21.53
CA ALA A 95 3.43 -2.34 -20.14
C ALA A 95 2.60 -3.45 -19.49
N GLY A 96 1.30 -3.50 -19.77
CA GLY A 96 0.41 -4.55 -19.30
C GLY A 96 0.81 -5.93 -19.83
N VAL A 97 1.12 -6.03 -21.12
CA VAL A 97 1.60 -7.28 -21.75
C VAL A 97 2.92 -7.74 -21.13
N MET A 98 3.87 -6.82 -20.91
CA MET A 98 5.15 -7.15 -20.25
C MET A 98 4.94 -7.68 -18.84
N ALA A 99 4.03 -7.07 -18.07
CA ALA A 99 3.68 -7.55 -16.73
C ALA A 99 3.00 -8.94 -16.79
N ALA A 100 2.14 -9.19 -17.78
CA ALA A 100 1.47 -10.47 -17.97
C ALA A 100 2.48 -11.59 -18.28
N THR A 101 3.46 -11.32 -19.16
CA THR A 101 4.57 -12.25 -19.43
C THR A 101 5.32 -12.59 -18.14
N LYS A 102 5.58 -11.59 -17.29
CA LYS A 102 6.29 -11.85 -16.04
C LYS A 102 5.49 -12.71 -15.06
N LEU A 103 4.18 -12.50 -14.97
CA LEU A 103 3.31 -13.33 -14.14
C LEU A 103 3.27 -14.78 -14.62
N LEU A 104 3.28 -15.02 -15.94
CA LEU A 104 3.37 -16.37 -16.49
C LEU A 104 4.69 -17.06 -16.09
N GLU A 105 5.82 -16.37 -16.25
CA GLU A 105 7.12 -16.91 -15.83
C GLU A 105 7.14 -17.28 -14.34
N VAL A 106 6.61 -16.41 -13.49
CA VAL A 106 6.57 -16.65 -12.03
C VAL A 106 5.70 -17.85 -11.71
N GLY A 107 4.51 -17.97 -12.31
CA GLY A 107 3.64 -19.13 -12.11
C GLY A 107 4.30 -20.44 -12.55
N GLU A 108 4.96 -20.46 -13.71
CA GLU A 108 5.72 -21.64 -14.16
C GLU A 108 6.86 -22.00 -13.20
N HIS A 109 7.52 -21.00 -12.61
CA HIS A 109 8.57 -21.23 -11.62
C HIS A 109 8.00 -21.81 -10.32
N GLU A 110 6.88 -21.29 -9.83
CA GLU A 110 6.18 -21.82 -8.65
C GLU A 110 5.76 -23.28 -8.87
N ASP A 111 5.16 -23.61 -10.03
CA ASP A 111 4.77 -24.97 -10.39
C ASP A 111 5.98 -25.93 -10.42
N ARG A 112 7.09 -25.48 -11.02
CA ARG A 112 8.33 -26.28 -11.09
C ARG A 112 8.95 -26.48 -9.71
N ILE A 113 8.96 -25.46 -8.86
CA ILE A 113 9.46 -25.57 -7.49
C ILE A 113 8.60 -26.55 -6.69
N ALA A 114 7.28 -26.41 -6.75
CA ALA A 114 6.35 -27.32 -6.06
C ALA A 114 6.54 -28.78 -6.51
N ALA A 115 6.74 -29.02 -7.81
CA ALA A 115 7.04 -30.35 -8.34
C ALA A 115 8.38 -30.91 -7.81
N ILE A 116 9.42 -30.08 -7.72
CA ILE A 116 10.72 -30.47 -7.17
C ILE A 116 10.61 -30.76 -5.66
N GLU A 117 9.93 -29.91 -4.91
CA GLU A 117 9.71 -30.08 -3.47
C GLU A 117 8.92 -31.36 -3.17
N ALA A 118 7.88 -31.65 -3.96
CA ALA A 118 7.13 -32.90 -3.88
C ALA A 118 8.00 -34.13 -4.16
N ALA A 119 8.91 -34.04 -5.13
CA ALA A 119 9.82 -35.14 -5.48
C ALA A 119 10.92 -35.38 -4.42
N LEU A 120 11.41 -34.31 -3.77
CA LEU A 120 12.48 -34.39 -2.77
C LEU A 120 11.98 -34.86 -1.39
N GLY A 121 10.70 -34.61 -1.07
CA GLY A 121 10.14 -34.89 0.25
C GLY A 121 10.87 -34.12 1.39
N PRO A 122 10.73 -34.53 2.67
CA PRO A 122 11.29 -33.79 3.82
C PRO A 122 12.84 -33.76 3.94
N ARG A 123 13.59 -34.11 2.90
CA ARG A 123 15.03 -34.46 3.01
C ARG A 123 16.02 -33.30 3.17
N VAL A 124 15.59 -32.04 3.22
CA VAL A 124 16.53 -30.90 3.12
C VAL A 124 16.93 -30.27 4.49
N VAL A 125 16.40 -30.71 5.63
CA VAL A 125 16.74 -30.08 6.94
C VAL A 125 17.97 -30.69 7.63
N LYS A 126 18.57 -31.78 7.12
CA LYS A 126 19.73 -32.43 7.76
C LYS A 126 20.99 -32.41 6.88
N SER A 127 21.52 -31.23 6.53
CA SER A 127 22.95 -31.14 6.25
C SER A 127 23.68 -30.85 7.56
N GLU A 128 24.16 -31.91 8.20
CA GLU A 128 25.04 -31.86 9.36
C GLU A 128 26.20 -30.90 9.11
N ARG A 129 26.36 -29.90 9.99
CA ARG A 129 27.61 -29.15 10.13
C ARG A 129 28.70 -30.12 10.60
N ARG A 130 29.42 -30.73 9.67
CA ARG A 130 30.70 -31.39 9.97
C ARG A 130 31.76 -30.32 10.20
N ARG A 131 32.13 -30.12 11.48
CA ARG A 131 33.43 -29.59 11.90
C ARG A 131 34.39 -30.75 12.09
#